data_AF-K1S410-F1
#
_entry.id   AF-K1S410-F1
#
_cell.length_a   1.000
_cell.length_b   1.000
_cell.length_c   1.000
_cell.angle_alpha   90.00
_cell.angle_beta   90.00
_cell.angle_gamma   90.00
#
_symmetry.space_group_name_H-M   'P 1'
#
loop_
_entity.id
_entity.type
_entity.pdbx_description
1 polymer ?
#
loop_
_entity_poly.entity_id
_entity_poly.type
_entity_poly.pdbx_seq_one_letter_code
_entity_poly.pdbx_strand_id
1 'polypeptide(L)'
;MKEIQWRYSTPEAVWQTGTPISAKGKANLRLNGVEYQKMFGFGGCFNEQGYEALKTLPENKQDSLLKELFAADAEACKLNFCRMPIGANDYAMDWYSLDETPGDYALQHFSIDRDKERLIPYIQKAKTYAPDLKLFASPWSPPTWMKNPPVYNWGKLIWEPKNLQAYADYFVRFVKEYQHEGITIDQIHVQNEPVANQKFPSCMWTGAELKEFIRD
;
A
#
# COMPACT_ATOMS: atom_id res chain seq x y z
N MET A 1 -4.32 -37.08 5.60
CA MET A 1 -5.44 -36.24 6.08
C MET A 1 -4.88 -34.86 6.39
N LYS A 2 -5.52 -33.78 5.94
CA LYS A 2 -5.14 -32.44 6.42
C LYS A 2 -5.55 -32.34 7.89
N GLU A 3 -4.62 -31.98 8.76
CA GLU A 3 -4.90 -31.77 10.18
C GLU A 3 -5.76 -30.51 10.32
N ILE A 4 -6.92 -30.65 10.97
CA ILE A 4 -7.86 -29.53 11.18
C ILE A 4 -7.66 -29.01 12.60
N GLN A 5 -7.13 -27.80 12.73
CA GLN A 5 -7.09 -27.08 14.00
C GLN A 5 -8.34 -26.22 14.15
N TRP A 6 -9.02 -26.36 15.28
CA TRP A 6 -10.19 -25.54 15.60
C TRP A 6 -9.77 -24.34 16.42
N ARG A 7 -10.18 -23.14 16.00
CA ARG A 7 -9.94 -21.89 16.71
C ARG A 7 -11.25 -21.17 16.97
N TYR A 8 -11.34 -20.48 18.10
CA TYR A 8 -12.45 -19.59 18.43
C TYR A 8 -11.97 -18.34 19.17
N SER A 9 -12.75 -17.28 19.06
CA SER A 9 -12.56 -16.05 19.84
C SER A 9 -13.90 -15.62 20.43
N THR A 10 -13.90 -15.22 21.69
CA THR A 10 -15.00 -14.53 22.38
C THR A 10 -14.51 -13.15 22.84
N PRO A 11 -15.39 -12.24 23.27
CA PRO A 11 -14.96 -10.95 23.83
C PRO A 11 -13.97 -11.08 24.99
N GLU A 12 -14.02 -12.17 25.75
CA GLU A 12 -13.18 -12.44 26.92
C GLU A 12 -11.98 -13.36 26.61
N ALA A 13 -11.97 -14.05 25.48
CA ALA A 13 -10.94 -15.03 25.16
C ALA A 13 -10.65 -15.07 23.66
N VAL A 14 -9.52 -14.48 23.25
CA VAL A 14 -9.13 -14.37 21.84
C VAL A 14 -8.21 -15.52 21.44
N TRP A 15 -8.34 -16.03 20.20
CA TRP A 15 -7.44 -17.02 19.57
C TRP A 15 -7.32 -18.36 20.30
N GLN A 16 -8.38 -18.78 20.98
CA GLN A 16 -8.41 -20.02 21.73
C GLN A 16 -8.46 -21.24 20.81
N THR A 17 -7.78 -22.32 21.20
CA THR A 17 -7.91 -23.62 20.53
C THR A 17 -9.15 -24.33 21.04
N GLY A 18 -10.03 -24.70 20.13
CA GLY A 18 -11.26 -25.44 20.44
C GLY A 18 -11.13 -26.92 20.16
N THR A 19 -12.09 -27.68 20.66
CA THR A 19 -12.39 -29.04 20.16
C THR A 19 -13.58 -28.96 19.21
N PRO A 20 -13.65 -29.81 18.17
CA PRO A 20 -14.80 -29.87 17.28
C PRO A 20 -16.10 -30.04 18.08
N ILE A 21 -17.06 -29.13 17.86
CA ILE A 21 -18.39 -29.25 18.43
C ILE A 21 -19.22 -30.07 17.44
N SER A 22 -19.83 -31.16 17.92
CA SER A 22 -20.73 -31.98 17.09
C SER A 22 -22.01 -31.18 16.80
N ALA A 23 -22.22 -30.82 15.54
CA ALA A 23 -23.44 -30.14 15.10
C ALA A 23 -24.59 -31.14 14.99
N LYS A 24 -25.75 -30.81 15.56
CA LYS A 24 -26.99 -31.59 15.36
C LYS A 24 -27.68 -31.13 14.07
N GLY A 25 -27.64 -31.96 13.02
CA GLY A 25 -28.36 -31.71 11.76
C GLY A 25 -27.48 -31.84 10.51
N LYS A 26 -28.08 -31.70 9.32
CA LYS A 26 -27.35 -31.65 8.04
C LYS A 26 -26.71 -30.27 7.86
N ALA A 27 -25.42 -30.23 7.51
CA ALA A 27 -24.77 -29.01 7.07
C ALA A 27 -25.46 -28.45 5.81
N ASN A 28 -25.81 -27.16 5.85
CA ASN A 28 -26.42 -26.40 4.75
C ASN A 28 -25.39 -25.67 3.86
N LEU A 29 -24.11 -25.62 4.27
CA LEU A 29 -22.98 -25.13 3.47
C LEU A 29 -21.96 -26.27 3.27
N ARG A 30 -21.49 -26.46 2.04
CA ARG A 30 -20.54 -27.51 1.68
C ARG A 30 -19.54 -27.01 0.65
N LEU A 31 -18.29 -27.39 0.80
CA LEU A 31 -17.29 -27.23 -0.25
C LEU A 31 -17.60 -28.24 -1.37
N ASN A 32 -17.72 -27.76 -2.60
CA ASN A 32 -18.02 -28.59 -3.78
C ASN A 32 -16.76 -29.03 -4.56
N GLY A 33 -15.57 -28.58 -4.13
CA GLY A 33 -14.30 -28.91 -4.77
C GLY A 33 -14.01 -28.13 -6.05
N VAL A 34 -14.85 -27.16 -6.42
CA VAL A 34 -14.61 -26.30 -7.60
C VAL A 34 -13.56 -25.24 -7.25
N GLU A 35 -12.54 -25.13 -8.09
CA GLU A 35 -11.48 -24.13 -7.98
C GLU A 35 -11.79 -22.90 -8.87
N TYR A 36 -11.38 -21.72 -8.40
CA TYR A 36 -11.57 -20.44 -9.10
C TYR A 36 -10.23 -19.69 -9.23
N GLN A 37 -10.23 -18.38 -9.00
CA GLN A 37 -9.04 -17.56 -9.08
C GLN A 37 -8.01 -17.91 -8.00
N LYS A 38 -6.73 -17.70 -8.33
CA LYS A 38 -5.66 -17.67 -7.33
C LYS A 38 -5.72 -16.36 -6.56
N MET A 39 -5.51 -16.42 -5.25
CA MET A 39 -5.38 -15.25 -4.40
C MET A 39 -3.90 -14.86 -4.32
N PHE A 40 -3.55 -13.60 -4.61
CA PHE A 40 -2.18 -13.13 -4.50
C PHE A 40 -1.70 -13.03 -3.05
N GLY A 41 -2.58 -12.58 -2.16
CA GLY A 41 -2.26 -12.40 -0.75
C GLY A 41 -3.27 -11.52 -0.04
N PHE A 42 -2.97 -11.20 1.22
CA PHE A 42 -3.73 -10.30 2.07
C PHE A 42 -2.77 -9.38 2.83
N GLY A 43 -3.21 -8.17 3.14
CA GLY A 43 -2.36 -7.19 3.81
C GLY A 43 -3.08 -5.89 4.16
N GLY A 44 -2.28 -4.92 4.59
CA GLY A 44 -2.71 -3.56 4.92
C GLY A 44 -1.93 -2.49 4.15
N CYS A 45 -2.16 -1.23 4.53
CA CYS A 45 -1.50 -0.07 3.93
C CYS A 45 -0.42 0.50 4.87
N PHE A 46 0.80 0.65 4.38
CA PHE A 46 1.82 1.48 5.02
C PHE A 46 1.52 2.95 4.76
N ASN A 47 1.51 3.78 5.80
CA ASN A 47 1.32 5.22 5.75
C ASN A 47 2.05 5.90 6.92
N GLU A 48 2.34 7.19 6.80
CA GLU A 48 3.17 7.91 7.79
C GLU A 48 2.53 7.94 9.18
N GLN A 49 1.24 8.26 9.29
CA GLN A 49 0.53 8.27 10.58
C GLN A 49 0.49 6.89 11.24
N GLY A 50 0.38 5.81 10.45
CA GLY A 50 0.47 4.44 10.94
C GLY A 50 1.83 4.11 11.53
N TYR A 51 2.92 4.64 10.95
CA TYR A 51 4.25 4.48 11.52
C TYR A 51 4.43 5.30 12.80
N GLU A 52 3.93 6.53 12.85
CA GLU A 52 4.00 7.34 14.08
C GLU A 52 3.17 6.70 15.20
N ALA A 53 2.00 6.14 14.89
CA ALA A 53 1.20 5.37 15.84
C ALA A 53 1.99 4.16 16.37
N LEU A 54 2.64 3.39 15.51
CA LEU A 54 3.51 2.27 15.91
C LEU A 54 4.63 2.75 16.86
N LYS A 55 5.27 3.89 16.54
CA LYS A 55 6.37 4.46 17.34
C LYS A 55 5.98 4.93 18.74
N THR A 56 4.69 5.08 19.03
CA THR A 56 4.23 5.37 20.40
C THR A 56 4.43 4.19 21.36
N LEU A 57 4.61 2.99 20.82
CA LEU A 57 4.91 1.78 21.60
C LEU A 57 6.42 1.68 21.90
N PRO A 58 6.82 1.09 23.04
CA PRO A 58 8.19 0.65 23.26
C PRO A 58 8.67 -0.29 22.14
N GLU A 59 9.96 -0.28 21.82
CA GLU A 59 10.53 -1.01 20.67
C GLU A 59 10.17 -2.51 20.67
N ASN A 60 10.28 -3.18 21.82
CA ASN A 60 9.90 -4.59 21.96
C ASN A 60 8.41 -4.85 21.65
N LYS A 61 7.53 -3.86 21.88
CA LYS A 61 6.11 -3.95 21.56
C LYS A 61 5.82 -3.64 20.09
N GLN A 62 6.62 -2.78 19.46
CA GLN A 62 6.59 -2.60 18.00
C GLN A 62 6.94 -3.91 17.30
N ASP A 63 8.04 -4.55 17.75
CA ASP A 63 8.50 -5.82 17.19
C ASP A 63 7.49 -6.95 17.39
N SER A 64 6.89 -7.06 18.58
CA SER A 64 5.80 -8.03 18.84
C SER A 64 4.64 -7.83 17.89
N LEU A 65 4.19 -6.59 17.70
CA LEU A 65 3.06 -6.28 16.81
C LEU A 65 3.38 -6.60 15.35
N LEU A 66 4.55 -6.20 14.86
CA LEU A 66 4.97 -6.52 13.49
C LEU A 66 5.14 -8.02 13.28
N LYS A 67 5.66 -8.74 14.28
CA LYS A 67 5.74 -10.20 14.24
C LYS A 67 4.35 -10.83 14.14
N GLU A 68 3.39 -10.40 14.97
CA GLU A 68 2.01 -10.90 14.94
C GLU A 68 1.32 -10.63 13.59
N LEU A 69 1.62 -9.51 12.93
CA LEU A 69 1.05 -9.17 11.63
C LEU A 69 1.71 -9.91 10.46
N PHE A 70 3.05 -9.98 10.43
CA PHE A 70 3.79 -10.33 9.22
C PHE A 70 4.51 -11.68 9.27
N ALA A 71 4.85 -12.20 10.45
CA ALA A 71 5.65 -13.43 10.53
C ALA A 71 4.93 -14.62 9.90
N ALA A 72 5.72 -15.59 9.41
CA ALA A 72 5.21 -16.83 8.84
C ALA A 72 4.69 -17.85 9.91
N ASP A 73 4.76 -17.49 11.20
CA ASP A 73 4.33 -18.29 12.34
C ASP A 73 2.84 -18.64 12.25
N ALA A 74 2.45 -19.85 12.70
CA ALA A 74 1.08 -20.35 12.55
C ALA A 74 0.01 -19.44 13.20
N GLU A 75 0.37 -18.73 14.26
CA GLU A 75 -0.52 -17.83 15.01
C GLU A 75 -0.51 -16.38 14.50
N ALA A 76 0.39 -16.03 13.58
CA ALA A 76 0.47 -14.69 12.99
C ALA A 76 -0.53 -14.53 11.82
N CYS A 77 -0.87 -13.28 11.49
CA CYS A 77 -1.77 -12.97 10.38
C CYS A 77 -1.16 -13.29 9.00
N LYS A 78 0.16 -13.40 8.90
CA LYS A 78 0.91 -13.68 7.66
C LYS A 78 0.57 -12.71 6.52
N LEU A 79 0.46 -11.42 6.85
CA LEU A 79 0.23 -10.40 5.83
C LEU A 79 1.41 -10.41 4.85
N ASN A 80 1.11 -10.55 3.56
CA ASN A 80 2.11 -10.79 2.53
C ASN A 80 1.88 -10.00 1.23
N PHE A 81 0.80 -9.22 1.16
CA PHE A 81 0.53 -8.33 0.03
C PHE A 81 -0.02 -6.99 0.51
N CYS A 82 0.84 -5.99 0.58
CA CYS A 82 0.57 -4.70 1.20
C CYS A 82 0.60 -3.55 0.20
N ARG A 83 -0.02 -2.43 0.59
CA ARG A 83 -0.07 -1.20 -0.19
C ARG A 83 0.81 -0.13 0.43
N MET A 84 1.33 0.79 -0.39
CA MET A 84 1.95 2.03 0.07
C MET A 84 1.61 3.22 -0.85
N PRO A 85 1.67 4.48 -0.35
CA PRO A 85 1.51 5.66 -1.18
C PRO A 85 2.77 5.99 -1.97
N ILE A 86 2.59 6.68 -3.09
CA ILE A 86 3.65 7.42 -3.77
C ILE A 86 3.41 8.90 -3.50
N GLY A 87 4.27 9.54 -2.71
CA GLY A 87 3.99 10.86 -2.14
C GLY A 87 2.93 10.82 -1.02
N ALA A 88 2.33 11.96 -0.70
CA ALA A 88 1.35 12.04 0.38
C ALA A 88 0.00 11.42 0.04
N ASN A 89 -0.61 10.77 1.03
CA ASN A 89 -2.03 10.50 1.10
C ASN A 89 -2.72 11.29 2.22
N ASP A 90 -3.97 10.98 2.50
CA ASP A 90 -4.76 11.53 3.61
C ASP A 90 -4.25 11.13 5.01
N TYR A 91 -3.45 10.06 5.11
CA TYR A 91 -2.76 9.60 6.32
C TYR A 91 -1.27 9.99 6.35
N ALA A 92 -0.85 10.95 5.53
CA ALA A 92 0.46 11.56 5.65
C ALA A 92 0.49 12.56 6.82
N MET A 93 1.69 12.88 7.32
CA MET A 93 1.87 13.93 8.33
C MET A 93 1.68 15.32 7.73
N ASP A 94 2.14 15.51 6.48
CA ASP A 94 1.99 16.72 5.68
C ASP A 94 1.74 16.32 4.21
N TRP A 95 1.28 17.25 3.37
CA TRP A 95 1.13 16.98 1.93
C TRP A 95 2.41 17.30 1.18
N TYR A 96 2.88 16.33 0.40
CA TYR A 96 4.11 16.38 -0.40
C TYR A 96 3.96 15.51 -1.66
N SER A 97 4.77 15.80 -2.67
CA SER A 97 5.15 14.82 -3.68
C SER A 97 6.67 14.60 -3.62
N LEU A 98 7.16 13.67 -4.44
CA LEU A 98 8.59 13.36 -4.51
C LEU A 98 9.33 14.31 -5.45
N ASP A 99 8.66 15.27 -6.11
CA ASP A 99 9.29 16.29 -6.95
C ASP A 99 8.42 17.56 -7.07
N GLU A 100 8.52 18.47 -6.11
CA GLU A 100 7.75 19.71 -6.08
C GLU A 100 8.44 20.91 -6.76
N THR A 101 9.51 20.70 -7.54
CA THR A 101 10.19 21.80 -8.25
C THR A 101 9.45 22.14 -9.55
N PRO A 102 8.85 23.34 -9.70
CA PRO A 102 8.06 23.64 -10.88
C PRO A 102 8.86 23.58 -12.19
N GLY A 103 8.37 22.77 -13.13
CA GLY A 103 9.00 22.62 -14.45
C GLY A 103 10.18 21.65 -14.48
N ASP A 104 10.38 20.84 -13.44
CA ASP A 104 11.42 19.81 -13.42
C ASP A 104 11.04 18.56 -14.22
N TYR A 105 10.83 18.73 -15.53
CA TYR A 105 10.50 17.61 -16.42
C TYR A 105 11.60 16.54 -16.51
N ALA A 106 12.81 16.84 -16.04
CA ALA A 106 13.95 15.92 -16.02
C ALA A 106 14.13 15.21 -14.67
N LEU A 107 13.28 15.49 -13.68
CA LEU A 107 13.30 14.89 -12.34
C LEU A 107 14.66 15.06 -11.63
N GLN A 108 15.30 16.23 -11.79
CA GLN A 108 16.59 16.54 -11.17
C GLN A 108 16.50 16.72 -9.65
N HIS A 109 15.34 17.13 -9.16
CA HIS A 109 15.03 17.37 -7.75
C HIS A 109 14.14 16.28 -7.16
N PHE A 110 13.88 15.19 -7.91
CA PHE A 110 13.16 14.04 -7.39
C PHE A 110 13.90 13.46 -6.18
N SER A 111 13.19 13.27 -5.07
CA SER A 111 13.76 12.72 -3.84
C SER A 111 12.76 11.87 -3.06
N ILE A 112 13.25 10.77 -2.50
CA ILE A 112 12.57 9.92 -1.52
C ILE A 112 13.04 10.21 -0.07
N ASP A 113 13.74 11.31 0.17
CA ASP A 113 14.29 11.61 1.50
C ASP A 113 13.21 11.71 2.58
N ARG A 114 12.04 12.24 2.23
CA ARG A 114 10.87 12.24 3.13
C ARG A 114 10.43 10.83 3.50
N ASP A 115 10.40 9.92 2.53
CA ASP A 115 9.99 8.53 2.76
C ASP A 115 10.99 7.79 3.66
N LYS A 116 12.26 8.18 3.67
CA LYS A 116 13.31 7.64 4.57
C LYS A 116 13.06 7.95 6.04
N GLU A 117 12.26 8.96 6.35
CA GLU A 117 11.90 9.28 7.73
C GLU A 117 10.89 8.27 8.31
N ARG A 118 10.01 7.72 7.47
CA ARG A 118 8.83 6.96 7.93
C ARG A 118 8.53 5.71 7.12
N LEU A 119 8.15 5.87 5.85
CA LEU A 119 7.64 4.76 5.03
C LEU A 119 8.69 3.66 4.84
N ILE A 120 9.92 4.03 4.48
CA ILE A 120 11.00 3.06 4.21
C ILE A 120 11.37 2.29 5.49
N PRO A 121 11.66 2.94 6.64
CA PRO A 121 11.89 2.22 7.90
C PRO A 121 10.71 1.33 8.32
N TYR A 122 9.48 1.79 8.12
CA TYR A 122 8.29 1.00 8.46
C TYR A 122 8.21 -0.28 7.64
N ILE A 123 8.38 -0.18 6.31
CA ILE A 123 8.38 -1.32 5.40
C ILE A 123 9.55 -2.25 5.71
N GLN A 124 10.77 -1.72 5.91
CA GLN A 124 11.94 -2.53 6.23
C GLN A 124 11.74 -3.31 7.54
N LYS A 125 11.16 -2.70 8.58
CA LYS A 125 10.80 -3.39 9.83
C LYS A 125 9.77 -4.51 9.60
N ALA A 126 8.79 -4.34 8.72
CA ALA A 126 7.87 -5.43 8.38
C ALA A 126 8.57 -6.57 7.61
N LYS A 127 9.49 -6.22 6.71
CA LYS A 127 10.25 -7.19 5.89
C LYS A 127 11.22 -8.07 6.68
N THR A 128 11.60 -7.70 7.91
CA THR A 128 12.36 -8.60 8.79
C THR A 128 11.55 -9.86 9.15
N TYR A 129 10.22 -9.75 9.19
CA TYR A 129 9.29 -10.84 9.47
C TYR A 129 8.67 -11.45 8.21
N ALA A 130 8.53 -10.66 7.14
CA ALA A 130 8.05 -11.09 5.83
C ALA A 130 9.03 -10.69 4.71
N PRO A 131 10.13 -11.43 4.49
CA PRO A 131 11.11 -11.10 3.45
C PRO A 131 10.52 -11.06 2.04
N ASP A 132 9.54 -11.93 1.77
CA ASP A 132 8.83 -12.04 0.49
C ASP A 132 7.60 -11.11 0.38
N LEU A 133 7.46 -10.14 1.30
CA LEU A 133 6.36 -9.18 1.30
C LEU A 133 6.25 -8.50 -0.07
N LYS A 134 5.07 -8.63 -0.66
CA LYS A 134 4.73 -8.02 -1.94
C LYS A 134 4.10 -6.66 -1.72
N LEU A 135 4.50 -5.69 -2.53
CA LEU A 135 4.04 -4.30 -2.42
C LEU A 135 3.42 -3.82 -3.71
N PHE A 136 2.26 -3.17 -3.59
CA PHE A 136 1.74 -2.32 -4.65
C PHE A 136 1.70 -0.86 -4.19
N ALA A 137 2.03 0.05 -5.10
CA ALA A 137 2.07 1.48 -4.81
C ALA A 137 1.15 2.26 -5.72
N SER A 138 0.59 3.35 -5.19
CA SER A 138 -0.31 4.24 -5.93
C SER A 138 -0.21 5.66 -5.41
N PRO A 139 -0.14 6.68 -6.28
CA PRO A 139 -0.18 8.07 -5.87
C PRO A 139 -1.61 8.49 -5.59
N TRP A 140 -1.78 9.44 -4.67
CA TRP A 140 -3.05 10.16 -4.53
C TRP A 140 -3.06 11.44 -5.37
N SER A 141 -1.91 12.08 -5.55
CA SER A 141 -1.76 13.25 -6.40
C SER A 141 -0.41 13.21 -7.12
N PRO A 142 -0.36 13.63 -8.40
CA PRO A 142 0.88 14.11 -9.01
C PRO A 142 1.47 15.31 -8.26
N PRO A 143 2.73 15.68 -8.55
CA PRO A 143 3.29 16.95 -8.13
C PRO A 143 2.39 18.14 -8.46
N THR A 144 2.35 19.15 -7.60
CA THR A 144 1.38 20.25 -7.75
C THR A 144 1.56 21.00 -9.06
N TRP A 145 2.80 21.22 -9.50
CA TRP A 145 3.12 21.92 -10.75
C TRP A 145 2.71 21.16 -12.02
N MET A 146 2.44 19.85 -11.92
CA MET A 146 1.92 19.04 -13.02
C MET A 146 0.39 19.09 -13.12
N LYS A 147 -0.30 19.79 -12.21
CA LYS A 147 -1.76 19.81 -12.09
C LYS A 147 -2.36 21.18 -12.36
N ASN A 148 -3.64 21.18 -12.73
CA ASN A 148 -4.48 22.35 -12.81
C ASN A 148 -5.76 22.18 -11.96
N PRO A 149 -6.01 23.03 -10.95
CA PRO A 149 -5.07 24.02 -10.39
C PRO A 149 -3.84 23.36 -9.73
N PRO A 150 -2.75 24.12 -9.46
CA PRO A 150 -1.51 23.57 -8.92
C PRO A 150 -1.60 23.32 -7.41
N VAL A 151 -2.34 22.27 -7.04
CA VAL A 151 -2.66 21.90 -5.65
C VAL A 151 -2.68 20.38 -5.49
N TYR A 152 -2.48 19.88 -4.27
CA TYR A 152 -2.47 18.44 -3.99
C TYR A 152 -3.86 17.80 -4.05
N ASN A 153 -4.86 18.50 -3.54
CA ASN A 153 -6.24 18.06 -3.54
C ASN A 153 -6.97 18.50 -4.82
N TRP A 154 -7.97 17.73 -5.24
CA TRP A 154 -8.77 17.95 -6.45
C TRP A 154 -7.96 18.24 -7.72
N GLY A 155 -8.67 18.65 -8.78
CA GLY A 155 -8.05 19.04 -10.04
C GLY A 155 -7.64 17.86 -10.90
N LYS A 156 -6.92 18.15 -11.97
CA LYS A 156 -6.46 17.16 -12.96
C LYS A 156 -5.01 17.36 -13.30
N LEU A 157 -4.37 16.31 -13.80
CA LEU A 157 -3.09 16.40 -14.47
C LEU A 157 -3.23 17.31 -15.72
N ILE A 158 -2.24 18.17 -15.97
CA ILE A 158 -2.17 18.95 -17.20
C ILE A 158 -1.85 18.00 -18.35
N TRP A 159 -2.78 17.88 -19.31
CA TRP A 159 -2.70 16.89 -20.39
C TRP A 159 -1.81 17.34 -21.56
N GLU A 160 -0.52 17.53 -21.27
CA GLU A 160 0.50 17.91 -22.26
C GLU A 160 1.56 16.80 -22.40
N PRO A 161 2.06 16.48 -23.61
CA PRO A 161 2.98 15.35 -23.82
C PRO A 161 4.22 15.36 -22.90
N LYS A 162 4.85 16.51 -22.69
CA LYS A 162 6.00 16.65 -21.78
C LYS A 162 5.64 16.34 -20.32
N ASN A 163 4.42 16.66 -19.90
CA ASN A 163 3.95 16.46 -18.54
C ASN A 163 3.58 14.99 -18.31
N LEU A 164 2.94 14.36 -19.30
CA LEU A 164 2.66 12.93 -19.29
C LEU A 164 3.95 12.11 -19.25
N GLN A 165 4.94 12.45 -20.09
CA GLN A 165 6.24 11.77 -20.08
C GLN A 165 6.97 11.93 -18.74
N ALA A 166 7.06 13.15 -18.21
CA ALA A 166 7.70 13.39 -16.92
C ALA A 166 6.98 12.65 -15.77
N TYR A 167 5.65 12.57 -15.79
CA TYR A 167 4.89 11.82 -14.80
C TYR A 167 5.07 10.30 -14.93
N ALA A 168 5.22 9.77 -16.15
CA ALA A 168 5.60 8.38 -16.37
C ALA A 168 7.01 8.08 -15.83
N ASP A 169 7.97 8.95 -16.12
CA ASP A 169 9.34 8.85 -15.62
C ASP A 169 9.40 8.97 -14.09
N TYR A 170 8.48 9.72 -13.47
CA TYR A 170 8.34 9.83 -12.02
C TYR A 170 8.03 8.49 -11.37
N PHE A 171 7.15 7.66 -11.96
CA PHE A 171 6.91 6.28 -11.48
C PHE A 171 8.15 5.40 -11.64
N VAL A 172 8.84 5.49 -12.78
CA VAL A 172 10.08 4.72 -13.03
C VAL A 172 11.15 5.10 -12.01
N ARG A 173 11.30 6.39 -11.71
CA ARG A 173 12.27 6.88 -10.73
C ARG A 173 11.91 6.40 -9.33
N PHE A 174 10.65 6.49 -8.94
CA PHE A 174 10.16 5.95 -7.65
C PHE A 174 10.51 4.47 -7.48
N VAL A 175 10.20 3.62 -8.47
CA VAL A 175 10.50 2.18 -8.41
C VAL A 175 12.00 1.92 -8.27
N LYS A 176 12.84 2.64 -9.02
CA LYS A 176 14.31 2.49 -8.96
C LYS A 176 14.88 2.94 -7.61
N GLU A 177 14.43 4.07 -7.08
CA GLU A 177 14.92 4.56 -5.78
C GLU A 177 14.50 3.63 -4.63
N TYR A 178 13.26 3.12 -4.63
CA TYR A 178 12.85 2.12 -3.64
C TYR A 178 13.64 0.80 -3.78
N GLN A 179 13.98 0.41 -5.01
CA GLN A 179 14.84 -0.75 -5.24
C GLN A 179 16.25 -0.54 -4.66
N HIS A 180 16.82 0.66 -4.75
CA HIS A 180 18.11 1.00 -4.12
C HIS A 180 18.05 0.89 -2.58
N GLU A 181 16.88 1.15 -1.99
CA GLU A 181 16.62 0.98 -0.55
C GLU A 181 16.25 -0.46 -0.15
N GLY A 182 16.41 -1.43 -1.07
CA GLY A 182 16.13 -2.85 -0.84
C GLY A 182 14.63 -3.21 -0.84
N ILE A 183 13.78 -2.33 -1.35
CA ILE A 183 12.33 -2.51 -1.40
C ILE A 183 11.88 -2.68 -2.86
N THR A 184 11.40 -3.88 -3.18
CA THR A 184 10.79 -4.15 -4.50
C THR A 184 9.34 -3.68 -4.50
N ILE A 185 8.97 -2.89 -5.52
CA ILE A 185 7.57 -2.56 -5.82
C ILE A 185 7.08 -3.53 -6.88
N ASP A 186 6.12 -4.38 -6.54
CA ASP A 186 5.61 -5.45 -7.42
C ASP A 186 4.52 -4.96 -8.38
N GLN A 187 3.75 -3.94 -7.98
CA GLN A 187 2.70 -3.36 -8.82
C GLN A 187 2.59 -1.85 -8.64
N ILE A 188 2.31 -1.14 -9.73
CA ILE A 188 1.99 0.29 -9.73
C ILE A 188 0.55 0.46 -10.18
N HIS A 189 -0.21 1.25 -9.44
CA HIS A 189 -1.51 1.76 -9.90
C HIS A 189 -1.34 3.24 -10.21
N VAL A 190 -1.75 3.66 -11.41
CA VAL A 190 -1.53 5.02 -11.93
C VAL A 190 -2.11 6.11 -11.04
N GLN A 191 -3.26 5.85 -10.42
CA GLN A 191 -3.95 6.83 -9.60
C GLN A 191 -4.84 6.13 -8.56
N ASN A 192 -4.77 6.56 -7.31
CA ASN A 192 -5.77 6.20 -6.31
C ASN A 192 -7.10 6.91 -6.62
N GLU A 193 -8.21 6.17 -6.60
CA GLU A 193 -9.57 6.71 -6.77
C GLU A 193 -9.68 7.75 -7.90
N PRO A 194 -9.41 7.36 -9.17
CA PRO A 194 -9.30 8.31 -10.28
C PRO A 194 -10.55 9.15 -10.56
N VAL A 195 -11.71 8.75 -10.05
CA VAL A 195 -12.98 9.47 -10.22
C VAL A 195 -13.40 10.25 -8.97
N ALA A 196 -12.50 10.44 -8.01
CA ALA A 196 -12.75 11.13 -6.76
C ALA A 196 -12.06 12.51 -6.68
N ASN A 197 -12.88 13.55 -6.48
CA ASN A 197 -12.42 14.92 -6.32
C ASN A 197 -12.46 15.31 -4.83
N GLN A 198 -11.37 15.06 -4.11
CA GLN A 198 -11.38 15.04 -2.64
C GLN A 198 -10.80 16.31 -2.02
N LYS A 199 -11.11 16.54 -0.74
CA LYS A 199 -10.52 17.62 0.09
C LYS A 199 -9.07 17.36 0.50
N PHE A 200 -8.61 16.12 0.37
CA PHE A 200 -7.25 15.63 0.62
C PHE A 200 -6.58 15.27 -0.73
N PRO A 201 -5.30 14.86 -0.77
CA PRO A 201 -4.59 14.61 -2.02
C PRO A 201 -5.42 13.74 -2.96
N SER A 202 -5.65 14.22 -4.18
CA SER A 202 -6.49 13.57 -5.18
C SER A 202 -6.22 14.16 -6.56
N CYS A 203 -6.43 13.37 -7.60
CA CYS A 203 -6.34 13.83 -8.98
C CYS A 203 -7.38 13.07 -9.81
N MET A 204 -8.20 13.81 -10.54
CA MET A 204 -9.27 13.26 -11.36
C MET A 204 -8.74 12.81 -12.72
N TRP A 205 -9.13 11.62 -13.15
CA TRP A 205 -8.86 11.00 -14.44
C TRP A 205 -10.14 10.39 -15.01
N THR A 206 -10.30 10.49 -16.32
CA THR A 206 -11.29 9.73 -17.07
C THR A 206 -10.72 8.37 -17.46
N GLY A 207 -11.59 7.42 -17.83
CA GLY A 207 -11.14 6.14 -18.37
C GLY A 207 -10.35 6.26 -19.68
N ALA A 208 -10.64 7.29 -20.50
CA ALA A 208 -9.90 7.56 -21.74
C ALA A 208 -8.48 8.05 -21.45
N GLU A 209 -8.33 8.98 -20.51
CA GLU A 209 -7.04 9.49 -20.04
C GLU A 209 -6.18 8.38 -19.45
N LEU A 210 -6.73 7.52 -18.57
CA LEU A 210 -5.99 6.37 -18.04
C LEU A 210 -5.55 5.41 -19.14
N LYS A 211 -6.43 5.12 -20.11
CA LYS A 211 -6.09 4.27 -21.25
C LYS A 211 -4.92 4.84 -22.05
N GLU A 212 -4.96 6.13 -22.35
CA GLU A 212 -3.92 6.81 -23.11
C GLU A 212 -2.58 6.79 -22.37
N PHE A 213 -2.56 7.21 -21.10
CA PHE A 213 -1.36 7.26 -20.28
C PHE A 213 -0.70 5.89 -20.03
N ILE A 214 -1.49 4.81 -19.98
CA ILE A 214 -0.94 3.45 -19.79
C ILE A 214 -0.39 2.86 -21.10
N ARG A 215 -0.99 3.22 -22.24
CA ARG A 215 -0.65 2.64 -23.55
C ARG A 215 0.62 3.23 -24.13
N ASP A 216 0.77 4.55 -24.01
CA ASP A 216 1.81 5.35 -24.65
C ASP A 216 2.97 5.64 -23.70
#